data_AF-A0A258AQN7-F1
#
_entry.id   AF-A0A258AQN7-F1
#
_cell.length_a   1.000
_cell.length_b   1.000
_cell.length_c   1.000
_cell.angle_alpha   90.00
_cell.angle_beta   90.00
_cell.angle_gamma   90.00
#
_symmetry.space_group_name_H-M   'P 1'
#
loop_
_entity.id
_entity.type
_entity.pdbx_description
1 polymer ?
#
loop_
_entity_poly.entity_id
_entity_poly.type
_entity_poly.pdbx_seq_one_letter_code
_entity_poly.pdbx_strand_id
1 'polypeptide(L)'
;EHRALWVKEYDPGSLLPRCHVPILFVNGTNDVHYVLDSYMKSYNAVPGEKHIRIQVKMPHGHPPGWAPREIGIFIDSKCRRGDPLPNPGAPVVSGDHVTVAYESKVPLKKAELNYTTDTGLRSKREWKSVPATLDGNKISAPKPPADANTWFITVSDERDAMVSTVVEFAK
;
A
#
# COMPACT_ATOMS: atom_id res chain seq x y z
N GLU A 1 2.84 -4.66 -33.88
CA GLU A 1 2.73 -6.13 -33.63
C GLU A 1 3.61 -6.60 -32.46
N HIS A 2 4.91 -6.26 -32.40
CA HIS A 2 5.80 -6.68 -31.31
C HIS A 2 5.38 -6.25 -29.88
N ARG A 3 4.71 -5.09 -29.72
CA ARG A 3 4.26 -4.61 -28.41
C ARG A 3 3.25 -5.55 -27.74
N ALA A 4 2.27 -6.04 -28.48
CA ALA A 4 1.23 -6.91 -27.92
C ALA A 4 1.81 -8.25 -27.48
N LEU A 5 2.72 -8.81 -28.29
CA LEU A 5 3.45 -10.02 -27.94
C LEU A 5 4.35 -9.78 -26.72
N TRP A 6 5.06 -8.66 -26.67
CA TRP A 6 5.90 -8.34 -25.52
C TRP A 6 5.09 -8.25 -24.22
N VAL A 7 3.93 -7.57 -24.27
CA VAL A 7 3.05 -7.46 -23.09
C VAL A 7 2.52 -8.82 -22.67
N LYS A 8 2.11 -9.66 -23.63
CA LYS A 8 1.59 -11.00 -23.35
C LYS A 8 2.64 -11.91 -22.68
N GLU A 9 3.89 -11.83 -23.11
CA GLU A 9 4.93 -12.79 -22.69
C GLU A 9 5.79 -12.29 -21.52
N TYR A 10 5.98 -10.97 -21.38
CA TYR A 10 6.97 -10.40 -20.45
C TYR A 10 6.43 -9.37 -19.47
N ASP A 11 5.29 -8.73 -19.75
CA ASP A 11 4.74 -7.75 -18.81
C ASP A 11 4.21 -8.45 -17.56
N PRO A 12 4.55 -7.99 -16.34
CA PRO A 12 4.06 -8.60 -15.10
C PRO A 12 2.53 -8.71 -15.05
N GLY A 13 1.78 -7.80 -15.66
CA GLY A 13 0.32 -7.85 -15.72
C GLY A 13 -0.24 -9.11 -16.39
N SER A 14 0.53 -9.77 -17.26
CA SER A 14 0.17 -11.06 -17.88
C SER A 14 0.51 -12.28 -17.00
N LEU A 15 1.42 -12.11 -16.03
CA LEU A 15 1.97 -13.18 -15.20
C LEU A 15 1.38 -13.19 -13.79
N LEU A 16 1.16 -12.01 -13.19
CA LEU A 16 0.63 -11.82 -11.86
C LEU A 16 -0.73 -12.49 -11.60
N PRO A 17 -1.66 -12.60 -12.58
CA PRO A 17 -2.89 -13.38 -12.40
C PRO A 17 -2.66 -14.87 -12.12
N ARG A 18 -1.47 -15.39 -12.41
CA ARG A 18 -1.07 -16.78 -12.15
C ARG A 18 -0.29 -16.94 -10.85
N CYS A 19 -0.15 -15.87 -10.05
CA CYS A 19 0.58 -15.96 -8.79
C CYS A 19 -0.26 -16.67 -7.72
N HIS A 20 0.30 -17.74 -7.14
CA HIS A 20 -0.33 -18.54 -6.09
C HIS A 20 0.40 -18.45 -4.74
N VAL A 21 1.52 -17.73 -4.66
CA VAL A 21 2.26 -17.52 -3.42
C VAL A 21 1.90 -16.15 -2.83
N PRO A 22 1.94 -15.98 -1.49
CA PRO A 22 1.73 -14.68 -0.88
C PRO A 22 2.75 -13.63 -1.37
N ILE A 23 2.31 -12.41 -1.67
CA ILE A 23 3.19 -11.30 -2.11
C ILE A 23 3.10 -10.10 -1.16
N LEU A 24 4.26 -9.53 -0.81
CA LEU A 24 4.35 -8.18 -0.25
C LEU A 24 4.86 -7.21 -1.32
N PHE A 25 4.04 -6.21 -1.65
CA PHE A 25 4.39 -5.11 -2.53
C PHE A 25 5.02 -3.98 -1.70
N VAL A 26 6.16 -3.45 -2.14
CA VAL A 26 6.90 -2.37 -1.47
C VAL A 26 7.17 -1.26 -2.48
N ASN A 27 6.75 -0.02 -2.17
CA ASN A 27 6.95 1.12 -3.05
C ASN A 27 6.91 2.47 -2.30
N GLY A 28 7.33 3.53 -2.98
CA GLY A 28 7.29 4.91 -2.52
C GLY A 28 6.27 5.76 -3.28
N THR A 29 5.78 6.84 -2.66
CA THR A 29 4.85 7.76 -3.33
C THR A 29 5.47 8.56 -4.46
N ASN A 30 6.80 8.68 -4.49
CA ASN A 30 7.56 9.47 -5.45
C ASN A 30 8.33 8.63 -6.48
N ASP A 31 8.04 7.34 -6.60
CA ASP A 31 8.73 6.46 -7.53
C ASP A 31 8.39 6.85 -8.99
N VAL A 32 9.44 7.10 -9.79
CA VAL A 32 9.32 7.51 -11.20
C VAL A 32 9.20 6.33 -12.16
N HIS A 33 9.60 5.13 -11.75
CA HIS A 33 9.58 3.91 -12.55
C HIS A 33 8.34 3.06 -12.25
N TYR A 34 7.88 3.07 -11.01
CA TYR A 34 6.74 2.30 -10.51
C TYR A 34 5.65 3.24 -9.97
N VAL A 35 5.14 4.13 -10.83
CA VAL A 35 4.09 5.09 -10.46
C VAL A 35 2.85 4.38 -9.90
N LEU A 36 2.24 4.98 -8.86
CA LEU A 36 1.25 4.29 -8.03
C LEU A 36 0.02 3.74 -8.76
N ASP A 37 -0.46 4.35 -9.85
CA ASP A 37 -1.61 3.81 -10.59
C ASP A 37 -1.24 2.56 -11.38
N SER A 38 -0.08 2.56 -12.04
CA SER A 38 0.46 1.37 -12.69
C SER A 38 0.75 0.28 -11.66
N TYR A 39 1.33 0.68 -10.52
CA TYR A 39 1.62 -0.24 -9.42
C TYR A 39 0.35 -0.87 -8.84
N MET A 40 -0.72 -0.11 -8.69
CA MET A 40 -2.02 -0.62 -8.23
C MET A 40 -2.65 -1.59 -9.24
N LYS A 41 -2.41 -1.44 -10.55
CA LYS A 41 -2.85 -2.44 -11.53
C LYS A 41 -2.16 -3.79 -11.29
N SER A 42 -0.85 -3.77 -11.02
CA SER A 42 -0.09 -4.99 -10.66
C SER A 42 -0.58 -5.60 -9.35
N TYR A 43 -0.78 -4.78 -8.30
CA TYR A 43 -1.34 -5.24 -7.03
C TYR A 43 -2.71 -5.91 -7.24
N ASN A 44 -3.61 -5.26 -7.99
CA ASN A 44 -4.96 -5.76 -8.22
C ASN A 44 -5.00 -7.05 -9.04
N ALA A 45 -4.02 -7.26 -9.95
CA ALA A 45 -3.94 -8.45 -10.79
C ALA A 45 -3.61 -9.74 -10.01
N VAL A 46 -2.99 -9.66 -8.83
CA VAL A 46 -2.69 -10.84 -8.01
C VAL A 46 -3.97 -11.35 -7.34
N PRO A 47 -4.38 -12.62 -7.55
CA PRO A 47 -5.64 -13.14 -7.01
C PRO A 47 -5.54 -13.58 -5.54
N GLY A 48 -4.33 -13.94 -5.09
CA GLY A 48 -4.08 -14.53 -3.77
C GLY A 48 -3.76 -13.51 -2.68
N GLU A 49 -3.25 -14.04 -1.57
CA GLU A 49 -2.83 -13.24 -0.42
C GLU A 49 -1.78 -12.20 -0.83
N LYS A 50 -2.06 -10.93 -0.52
CA LYS A 50 -1.18 -9.83 -0.86
C LYS A 50 -1.25 -8.72 0.19
N HIS A 51 -0.11 -8.11 0.46
CA HIS A 51 0.04 -6.91 1.28
C HIS A 51 0.73 -5.83 0.46
N ILE A 52 0.53 -4.58 0.84
CA ILE A 52 1.21 -3.44 0.21
C ILE A 52 1.77 -2.51 1.28
N ARG A 53 2.97 -1.98 1.03
CA ARG A 53 3.66 -1.00 1.86
C ARG A 53 4.01 0.19 0.96
N ILE A 54 3.22 1.26 1.07
CA ILE A 54 3.51 2.53 0.42
C ILE A 54 4.07 3.49 1.45
N GLN A 55 5.35 3.84 1.31
CA GLN A 55 5.98 4.83 2.17
C GLN A 55 5.99 6.20 1.48
N VAL A 56 5.49 7.21 2.18
CA VAL A 56 5.55 8.60 1.73
C VAL A 56 7.02 9.00 1.54
N LYS A 57 7.34 9.50 0.34
CA LYS A 57 8.67 9.98 -0.04
C LYS A 57 9.81 8.95 0.07
N MET A 58 9.52 7.66 -0.05
CA MET A 58 10.59 6.64 -0.10
C MET A 58 11.46 6.80 -1.35
N PRO A 59 12.80 6.93 -1.21
CA PRO A 59 13.69 7.05 -2.36
C PRO A 59 13.62 5.81 -3.25
N HIS A 60 13.77 6.01 -4.56
CA HIS A 60 13.94 4.89 -5.49
C HIS A 60 15.37 4.33 -5.38
N GLY A 61 15.51 3.00 -5.31
CA GLY A 61 16.79 2.32 -5.40
C GLY A 61 16.80 0.96 -4.72
N HIS A 62 17.85 0.17 -4.96
CA HIS A 62 18.01 -1.13 -4.32
C HIS A 62 18.04 -1.03 -2.80
N PRO A 63 18.85 -0.14 -2.17
CA PRO A 63 18.88 -0.08 -0.72
C PRO A 63 17.53 0.29 -0.07
N PRO A 64 16.83 1.34 -0.53
CA PRO A 64 15.47 1.61 -0.07
C PRO A 64 14.47 0.46 -0.34
N GLY A 65 14.66 -0.30 -1.42
CA GLY A 65 13.79 -1.41 -1.79
C GLY A 65 13.95 -2.66 -0.91
N TRP A 66 15.15 -2.94 -0.39
CA TRP A 66 15.41 -4.11 0.44
C TRP A 66 15.52 -3.84 1.95
N ALA A 67 15.63 -2.58 2.35
CA ALA A 67 15.79 -2.18 3.76
C ALA A 67 14.52 -2.37 4.61
N PRO A 68 13.29 -2.29 4.06
CA PRO A 68 12.07 -2.49 4.82
C PRO A 68 12.05 -3.84 5.54
N ARG A 69 12.10 -3.82 6.87
CA ARG A 69 12.08 -5.04 7.68
C ARG A 69 10.78 -5.83 7.55
N GLU A 70 9.73 -5.20 7.05
CA GLU A 70 8.45 -5.85 6.74
C GLU A 70 8.62 -7.01 5.76
N ILE A 71 9.64 -6.96 4.89
CA ILE A 71 9.99 -8.06 3.99
C ILE A 71 10.34 -9.32 4.81
N GLY A 72 11.22 -9.19 5.79
CA GLY A 72 11.60 -10.31 6.66
C GLY A 72 10.42 -10.81 7.50
N ILE A 73 9.66 -9.90 8.10
CA ILE A 73 8.47 -10.24 8.93
C ILE A 73 7.43 -11.00 8.09
N PHE A 74 7.17 -10.53 6.86
CA PHE A 74 6.23 -11.18 5.96
C PHE A 74 6.67 -12.62 5.64
N ILE A 75 7.94 -12.81 5.23
CA ILE A 75 8.47 -14.14 4.91
C ILE A 75 8.46 -15.05 6.15
N ASP A 76 8.88 -14.57 7.31
CA ASP A 76 8.90 -15.35 8.54
C ASP A 76 7.51 -15.77 9.00
N SER A 77 6.48 -14.97 8.73
CA SER A 77 5.08 -15.36 9.00
C SER A 77 4.61 -16.55 8.17
N LYS A 78 5.21 -16.77 7.00
CA LYS A 78 4.87 -17.89 6.08
C LYS A 78 5.78 -19.08 6.28
N CYS A 79 7.05 -18.83 6.61
CA CYS A 79 8.08 -19.86 6.63
C CYS A 79 8.51 -20.28 8.04
N ARG A 80 8.28 -19.46 9.08
CA ARG A 80 8.90 -19.62 10.41
C ARG A 80 7.97 -19.40 11.60
N ARG A 81 6.65 -19.60 11.43
CA ARG A 81 5.62 -19.37 12.47
C ARG A 81 5.71 -17.97 13.11
N GLY A 82 6.26 -16.99 12.40
CA GLY A 82 6.32 -15.60 12.86
C GLY A 82 4.93 -14.98 12.90
N ASP A 83 4.76 -13.95 13.73
CA ASP A 83 3.51 -13.20 13.75
C ASP A 83 3.36 -12.39 12.45
N PRO A 84 2.21 -12.48 11.75
CA PRO A 84 2.02 -11.83 10.46
C PRO A 84 2.03 -10.31 10.58
N LEU A 85 2.24 -9.64 9.44
CA LEU A 85 1.97 -8.21 9.33
C LEU A 85 0.47 -7.94 9.59
N PRO A 86 0.09 -6.74 10.05
CA PRO A 86 -1.31 -6.34 10.09
C PRO A 86 -1.93 -6.39 8.69
N ASN A 87 -3.22 -6.71 8.61
CA ASN A 87 -3.98 -6.82 7.37
C ASN A 87 -5.15 -5.82 7.37
N PRO A 88 -4.91 -4.56 6.95
CA PRO A 88 -5.98 -3.58 6.79
C PRO A 88 -6.83 -3.89 5.56
N GLY A 89 -8.15 -3.83 5.72
CA GLY A 89 -9.11 -3.98 4.63
C GLY A 89 -9.15 -2.78 3.69
N ALA A 90 -10.07 -2.83 2.72
CA ALA A 90 -10.33 -1.69 1.84
C ALA A 90 -10.93 -0.51 2.64
N PRO A 91 -10.50 0.72 2.36
CA PRO A 91 -11.07 1.89 3.02
C PRO A 91 -12.49 2.16 2.54
N VAL A 92 -13.38 2.51 3.47
CA VAL A 92 -14.77 2.89 3.19
C VAL A 92 -14.96 4.35 3.57
N VAL A 93 -15.32 5.17 2.58
CA VAL A 93 -15.69 6.58 2.80
C VAL A 93 -17.17 6.64 3.16
N SER A 94 -17.50 7.23 4.30
CA SER A 94 -18.88 7.43 4.76
C SER A 94 -19.01 8.81 5.41
N GLY A 95 -19.80 9.69 4.79
CA GLY A 95 -19.91 11.09 5.22
C GLY A 95 -18.54 11.77 5.19
N ASP A 96 -18.13 12.29 6.35
CA ASP A 96 -16.89 13.04 6.53
C ASP A 96 -15.72 12.20 7.06
N HIS A 97 -15.85 10.87 7.06
CA HIS A 97 -14.83 9.97 7.59
C HIS A 97 -14.47 8.86 6.61
N VAL A 98 -13.23 8.40 6.71
CA VAL A 98 -12.77 7.12 6.15
C VAL A 98 -12.67 6.12 7.30
N THR A 99 -13.13 4.90 7.05
CA THR A 99 -13.00 3.80 7.99
C THR A 99 -12.36 2.59 7.35
N VAL A 100 -11.53 1.87 8.11
CA VAL A 100 -10.85 0.65 7.67
C VAL A 100 -11.00 -0.39 8.77
N ALA A 101 -11.65 -1.51 8.47
CA ALA A 101 -11.57 -2.69 9.32
C ALA A 101 -10.20 -3.34 9.14
N TYR A 102 -9.64 -3.92 10.20
CA TYR A 102 -8.35 -4.59 10.11
C TYR A 102 -8.29 -5.86 10.95
N GLU A 103 -7.41 -6.77 10.55
CA GLU A 103 -7.02 -7.94 11.33
C GLU A 103 -5.54 -7.79 11.72
N SER A 104 -5.23 -7.99 12.99
CA SER A 104 -3.83 -8.02 13.43
C SER A 104 -3.66 -8.87 14.67
N LYS A 105 -2.64 -9.73 14.66
CA LYS A 105 -2.22 -10.49 15.85
C LYS A 105 -1.40 -9.64 16.80
N VAL A 106 -0.55 -8.76 16.26
CA VAL A 106 0.23 -7.79 17.02
C VAL A 106 -0.56 -6.48 17.11
N PRO A 107 -0.73 -5.86 18.28
CA PRO A 107 -1.50 -4.62 18.40
C PRO A 107 -1.01 -3.53 17.45
N LEU A 108 -1.96 -2.79 16.85
CA LEU A 108 -1.63 -1.58 16.10
C LEU A 108 -1.25 -0.47 17.08
N LYS A 109 -0.21 0.31 16.74
CA LYS A 109 0.20 1.48 17.53
C LYS A 109 0.00 2.82 16.82
N LYS A 110 -0.04 2.82 15.49
CA LYS A 110 -0.16 4.03 14.69
C LYS A 110 -0.97 3.76 13.43
N ALA A 111 -1.80 4.71 13.05
CA ALA A 111 -2.38 4.78 11.72
C ALA A 111 -2.42 6.23 11.24
N GLU A 112 -2.27 6.44 9.93
CA GLU A 112 -2.26 7.76 9.31
C GLU A 112 -2.99 7.73 7.96
N LEU A 113 -3.82 8.74 7.71
CA LEU A 113 -4.27 9.08 6.37
C LEU A 113 -3.14 9.84 5.66
N ASN A 114 -2.73 9.36 4.49
CA ASN A 114 -1.76 10.03 3.63
C ASN A 114 -2.45 10.48 2.35
N TYR A 115 -2.34 11.75 1.99
CA TYR A 115 -2.97 12.28 0.79
C TYR A 115 -2.15 13.37 0.11
N THR A 116 -2.44 13.60 -1.17
CA THR A 116 -1.92 14.74 -1.94
C THR A 116 -3.03 15.43 -2.72
N THR A 117 -2.97 16.76 -2.75
CA THR A 117 -3.82 17.65 -3.54
C THR A 117 -3.09 18.15 -4.79
N ASP A 118 -1.77 17.93 -4.86
CA ASP A 118 -0.92 18.46 -5.92
C ASP A 118 -1.24 17.80 -7.26
N THR A 119 -1.21 18.60 -8.31
CA THR A 119 -1.34 18.14 -9.70
C THR A 119 0.04 18.07 -10.36
N GLY A 120 0.11 17.63 -11.62
CA GLY A 120 1.39 17.47 -12.34
C GLY A 120 2.12 16.16 -12.00
N LEU A 121 3.45 16.16 -12.15
CA LEU A 121 4.31 14.98 -12.03
C LEU A 121 4.17 14.33 -10.65
N ARG A 122 3.71 13.08 -10.60
CA ARG A 122 3.45 12.34 -9.35
C ARG A 122 4.66 12.28 -8.42
N SER A 123 5.86 12.14 -8.99
CA SER A 123 7.12 12.08 -8.24
C SER A 123 7.54 13.40 -7.58
N LYS A 124 6.87 14.51 -7.91
CA LYS A 124 7.12 15.84 -7.36
C LYS A 124 6.01 16.32 -6.43
N ARG A 125 4.95 15.53 -6.24
CA ARG A 125 3.82 15.90 -5.39
C ARG A 125 4.21 15.89 -3.93
N GLU A 126 3.77 16.90 -3.21
CA GLU A 126 3.84 16.96 -1.76
C GLU A 126 2.70 16.14 -1.14
N TRP A 127 3.02 15.48 -0.03
CA TRP A 127 2.11 14.59 0.68
C TRP A 127 1.89 15.10 2.09
N LYS A 128 0.64 15.02 2.56
CA LYS A 128 0.25 15.34 3.93
C LYS A 128 -0.17 14.05 4.63
N SER A 129 0.25 13.93 5.89
CA SER A 129 -0.12 12.81 6.76
C SER A 129 -0.94 13.35 7.94
N VAL A 130 -2.10 12.75 8.18
CA VAL A 130 -3.01 13.11 9.26
C VAL A 130 -3.21 11.88 10.14
N PRO A 131 -3.05 11.99 11.47
CA PRO A 131 -3.29 10.87 12.38
C PRO A 131 -4.70 10.28 12.22
N ALA A 132 -4.78 8.95 12.24
CA ALA A 132 -6.02 8.20 12.31
C ALA A 132 -6.18 7.59 13.71
N THR A 133 -7.42 7.45 14.15
CA THR A 133 -7.77 6.86 15.44
C THR A 133 -7.88 5.35 15.30
N LEU A 134 -7.36 4.63 16.29
CA LEU A 134 -7.53 3.19 16.46
C LEU A 134 -8.63 2.95 17.50
N ASP A 135 -9.70 2.26 17.12
CA ASP A 135 -10.81 1.91 18.02
C ASP A 135 -11.23 0.46 17.78
N GLY A 136 -10.92 -0.41 18.75
CA GLY A 136 -11.11 -1.86 18.59
C GLY A 136 -10.41 -2.38 17.33
N ASN A 137 -11.17 -3.03 16.45
CA ASN A 137 -10.68 -3.57 15.16
C ASN A 137 -10.91 -2.61 13.97
N LYS A 138 -11.08 -1.32 14.25
CA LYS A 138 -11.37 -0.29 13.25
C LYS A 138 -10.38 0.86 13.33
N ILE A 139 -9.96 1.34 12.18
CA ILE A 139 -9.24 2.60 12.00
C ILE A 139 -10.22 3.64 11.47
N SER A 140 -10.15 4.85 11.99
CA SER A 140 -10.97 5.99 11.55
C SER A 140 -10.10 7.20 11.27
N ALA A 141 -10.27 7.83 10.11
CA ALA A 141 -9.60 9.07 9.76
C ALA A 141 -10.62 10.08 9.20
N PRO A 142 -10.34 11.40 9.23
CA PRO A 142 -11.11 12.35 8.46
C PRO A 142 -11.12 11.97 6.98
N LYS A 143 -12.19 12.31 6.25
CA LYS A 143 -12.20 12.18 4.80
C LYS A 143 -11.09 13.05 4.18
N PRO A 144 -10.35 12.56 3.16
CA PRO A 144 -9.45 13.41 2.40
C PRO A 144 -10.18 14.66 1.90
N PRO A 145 -9.51 15.83 1.84
CA PRO A 145 -10.16 17.04 1.34
C PRO A 145 -10.63 16.85 -0.11
N ALA A 146 -11.60 17.64 -0.54
CA ALA A 146 -12.27 17.45 -1.83
C ALA A 146 -11.32 17.55 -3.05
N ASP A 147 -10.20 18.26 -2.91
CA ASP A 147 -9.14 18.39 -3.90
C ASP A 147 -8.05 17.30 -3.79
N ALA A 148 -8.12 16.40 -2.81
CA ALA A 148 -7.23 15.27 -2.73
C ALA A 148 -7.47 14.31 -3.91
N ASN A 149 -6.43 14.14 -4.73
CA ASN A 149 -6.52 13.33 -5.94
C ASN A 149 -5.90 11.93 -5.78
N THR A 150 -5.11 11.71 -4.73
CA THR A 150 -4.57 10.39 -4.38
C THR A 150 -4.43 10.29 -2.86
N TRP A 151 -4.86 9.16 -2.28
CA TRP A 151 -4.74 8.94 -0.84
C TRP A 151 -4.73 7.45 -0.46
N PHE A 152 -4.26 7.14 0.74
CA PHE A 152 -4.27 5.80 1.34
C PHE A 152 -4.07 5.91 2.85
N ILE A 153 -4.33 4.83 3.59
CA ILE A 153 -4.05 4.75 5.02
C ILE A 153 -2.82 3.86 5.24
N THR A 154 -1.87 4.33 6.05
CA THR A 154 -0.79 3.49 6.60
C THR A 154 -1.15 3.06 8.01
N VAL A 155 -0.71 1.85 8.37
CA VAL A 155 -0.81 1.33 9.74
C VAL A 155 0.53 0.75 10.14
N SER A 156 0.90 0.91 11.41
CA SER A 156 2.08 0.30 12.01
C SER A 156 1.70 -0.40 13.31
N ASP A 157 2.20 -1.61 13.48
CA ASP A 157 2.05 -2.36 14.72
C ASP A 157 3.14 -2.00 15.75
N GLU A 158 3.08 -2.61 16.94
CA GLU A 158 4.05 -2.38 18.01
C GLU A 158 5.52 -2.58 17.59
N ARG A 159 5.77 -3.44 16.60
CA ARG A 159 7.10 -3.69 16.03
C ARG A 159 7.54 -2.56 15.07
N ASP A 160 6.76 -1.50 14.92
CA ASP A 160 6.85 -0.46 13.88
C ASP A 160 6.58 -0.98 12.45
N ALA A 161 6.13 -2.24 12.27
CA ALA A 161 6.01 -2.84 10.95
C ALA A 161 4.85 -2.20 10.18
N MET A 162 5.17 -1.53 9.07
CA MET A 162 4.22 -0.69 8.34
C MET A 162 3.64 -1.39 7.11
N VAL A 163 2.31 -1.37 6.98
CA VAL A 163 1.61 -1.69 5.73
C VAL A 163 0.63 -0.56 5.37
N SER A 164 0.02 -0.66 4.20
CA SER A 164 -0.93 0.31 3.67
C SER A 164 -2.20 -0.37 3.19
N THR A 165 -3.29 0.38 3.16
CA THR A 165 -4.45 0.02 2.34
C THR A 165 -4.12 0.09 0.85
N VAL A 166 -5.07 -0.30 0.01
CA VAL A 166 -5.05 0.09 -1.40
C VAL A 166 -4.94 1.61 -1.54
N VAL A 167 -4.29 2.06 -2.62
CA VAL A 167 -4.21 3.47 -2.98
C VAL A 167 -5.47 3.86 -3.74
N GLU A 168 -6.16 4.86 -3.24
CA GLU A 168 -7.35 5.45 -3.84
C GLU A 168 -6.96 6.64 -4.71
N PHE A 169 -7.56 6.73 -5.89
CA PHE A 169 -7.36 7.83 -6.84
C PHE A 169 -8.71 8.51 -7.04
N ALA A 170 -8.73 9.85 -7.03
CA ALA A 170 -9.94 10.58 -7.43
C ALA A 170 -10.28 10.23 -8.89
N LYS A 171 -11.59 10.08 -9.15
CA LYS A 171 -12.11 9.89 -10.51
C LYS A 171 -12.07 11.18 -11.31
#